data_AF-A0A5P1E910-F1
#
_entry.id   AF-A0A5P1E910-F1
#
_cell.length_a   1.000
_cell.length_b   1.000
_cell.length_c   1.000
_cell.angle_alpha   90.00
_cell.angle_beta   90.00
_cell.angle_gamma   90.00
#
_symmetry.space_group_name_H-M   'P 1'
#
loop_
_entity.id
_entity.type
_entity.pdbx_description
1 polymer ?
#
loop_
_entity_poly.entity_id
_entity_poly.type
_entity_poly.pdbx_seq_one_letter_code
_entity_poly.pdbx_strand_id
1 'polypeptide(L)'
;MPLSLNLTTPLQASPEFSGSSFSPRRRIRVSSIVRSDMGIDSNHIPAAPILLPEGPWTQIAGGVTAAKGFKAAGIYGGLRAKGEKPDLALVTCDVDAVSAGAFTKNIVAAAPITYCRKVLDASSLARAVLINAGQANAATGDAGYQDTIECANAVAELLRLSPEAVFIQSTGVIGQRIKKVL
;
A
#
# COMPACT_ATOMS: atom_id res chain seq x y z
N MET A 1 35.41 -24.08 -59.22
CA MET A 1 34.54 -24.05 -60.41
C MET A 1 33.95 -25.44 -60.60
N PRO A 2 32.69 -25.61 -61.06
CA PRO A 2 31.67 -24.61 -61.41
C PRO A 2 30.34 -24.90 -60.63
N LEU A 3 29.14 -24.33 -60.81
CA LEU A 3 28.53 -23.39 -61.76
C LEU A 3 27.23 -22.88 -61.08
N SER A 4 26.98 -21.56 -61.16
CA SER A 4 25.77 -20.89 -60.67
C SER A 4 24.53 -21.20 -61.51
N LEU A 5 23.33 -21.08 -60.94
CA LEU A 5 22.11 -20.69 -61.68
C LEU A 5 21.23 -19.81 -60.78
N ASN A 6 21.18 -18.51 -61.14
CA ASN A 6 20.15 -17.55 -60.72
C ASN A 6 18.91 -17.74 -61.59
N LEU A 7 17.72 -17.57 -61.01
CA LEU A 7 16.49 -17.22 -61.73
C LEU A 7 15.65 -16.26 -60.88
N THR A 8 15.15 -15.23 -61.55
CA THR A 8 14.63 -13.97 -61.01
C THR A 8 13.10 -13.91 -61.11
N THR A 9 12.39 -13.53 -60.02
CA THR A 9 11.08 -12.80 -59.93
C THR A 9 9.79 -13.42 -60.56
N PRO A 10 8.53 -13.06 -60.13
CA PRO A 10 8.07 -11.76 -59.60
C PRO A 10 7.08 -11.75 -58.40
N LEU A 11 6.80 -10.51 -57.96
CA LEU A 11 5.82 -9.97 -56.99
C LEU A 11 4.45 -10.69 -56.90
N GLN A 12 3.91 -10.88 -55.67
CA GLN A 12 2.56 -10.41 -55.30
C GLN A 12 2.23 -10.46 -53.79
N ALA A 13 1.68 -9.33 -53.31
CA ALA A 13 0.63 -9.09 -52.30
C ALA A 13 0.78 -9.55 -50.82
N SER A 14 0.68 -8.54 -49.96
CA SER A 14 0.46 -8.53 -48.51
C SER A 14 -0.83 -9.23 -48.06
N PRO A 15 -0.94 -9.54 -46.75
CA PRO A 15 -2.12 -9.08 -46.01
C PRO A 15 -1.73 -8.22 -44.81
N GLU A 16 -2.51 -7.16 -44.66
CA GLU A 16 -2.51 -6.20 -43.56
C GLU A 16 -2.76 -6.92 -42.22
N PHE A 17 -1.87 -6.73 -41.24
CA PHE A 17 -2.20 -7.00 -39.84
C PHE A 17 -2.71 -5.71 -39.20
N SER A 18 -4.00 -5.71 -38.95
CA SER A 18 -4.81 -4.64 -38.37
C SER A 18 -4.68 -4.57 -36.84
N GLY A 19 -4.79 -3.35 -36.32
CA GLY A 19 -5.30 -3.02 -34.98
C GLY A 19 -4.39 -3.40 -33.79
N SER A 20 -3.57 -2.50 -33.25
CA SER A 20 -3.94 -1.40 -32.35
C SER A 20 -4.87 -1.81 -31.19
N SER A 21 -4.33 -1.79 -29.96
CA SER A 21 -4.95 -1.11 -28.83
C SER A 21 -3.97 -1.10 -27.64
N PHE A 22 -3.25 0.01 -27.51
CA PHE A 22 -2.58 0.38 -26.29
C PHE A 22 -3.64 0.52 -25.19
N SER A 23 -3.58 -0.34 -24.17
CA SER A 23 -4.47 -0.26 -23.02
C SER A 23 -4.24 1.08 -22.30
N PRO A 24 -5.29 1.89 -22.04
CA PRO A 24 -5.10 3.22 -21.48
C PRO A 24 -4.68 3.12 -20.01
N ARG A 25 -3.57 3.78 -19.68
CA ARG A 25 -3.09 4.01 -18.31
C ARG A 25 -4.27 4.37 -17.39
N ARG A 26 -4.55 3.52 -16.39
CA ARG A 26 -5.53 3.82 -15.34
C ARG A 26 -5.12 5.15 -14.68
N ARG A 27 -5.92 6.18 -14.94
CA ARG A 27 -5.75 7.52 -14.37
C ARG A 27 -6.07 7.45 -12.88
N ILE A 28 -5.02 7.43 -12.06
CA ILE A 28 -5.14 7.55 -10.60
C ILE A 28 -5.78 8.93 -10.32
N ARG A 29 -7.02 8.96 -9.84
CA ARG A 29 -7.65 10.18 -9.33
C ARG A 29 -7.22 10.34 -7.87
N VAL A 30 -6.40 11.35 -7.61
CA VAL A 30 -6.16 11.86 -6.25
C VAL A 30 -7.24 12.91 -5.98
N SER A 31 -8.08 12.70 -4.97
CA SER A 31 -9.05 13.69 -4.51
C SER A 31 -8.74 14.07 -3.07
N SER A 32 -8.42 15.35 -2.83
CA SER A 32 -8.47 15.95 -1.50
C SER A 32 -9.90 16.42 -1.23
N ILE A 33 -10.52 15.88 -0.18
CA ILE A 33 -11.84 16.33 0.27
C ILE A 33 -11.63 17.43 1.31
N VAL A 34 -12.10 18.63 1.00
CA VAL A 34 -12.38 19.70 1.98
C VAL A 34 -13.90 19.72 2.13
N ARG A 35 -14.40 19.36 3.31
CA ARG A 35 -15.84 19.44 3.60
C ARG A 35 -16.17 20.87 4.06
N SER A 36 -17.02 21.56 3.32
CA SER A 36 -17.76 22.73 3.79
C SER A 36 -18.89 22.27 4.70
N ASP A 37 -18.94 22.82 5.90
CA ASP A 37 -19.90 22.54 6.96
C ASP A 37 -21.32 23.00 6.57
N MET A 38 -22.33 22.19 6.89
CA MET A 38 -23.76 22.52 7.09
C MET A 38 -24.56 21.21 7.21
N GLY A 39 -24.82 20.79 8.45
CA GLY A 39 -25.74 19.70 8.78
C GLY A 39 -25.38 19.00 10.07
N ILE A 40 -26.04 19.36 11.17
CA ILE A 40 -25.87 18.73 12.48
C ILE A 40 -26.53 17.34 12.45
N ASP A 41 -25.76 16.32 12.11
CA ASP A 41 -26.12 14.92 12.36
C ASP A 41 -25.65 14.51 13.77
N SER A 42 -26.58 14.02 14.58
CA SER A 42 -26.48 13.75 16.01
C SER A 42 -25.57 12.58 16.44
N ASN A 43 -24.62 12.17 15.59
CA ASN A 43 -23.61 11.14 15.88
C ASN A 43 -22.16 11.66 15.77
N HIS A 44 -21.95 12.97 15.85
CA HIS A 44 -20.62 13.55 15.84
C HIS A 44 -19.89 13.29 17.18
N ILE A 45 -19.04 12.26 17.22
CA ILE A 45 -18.03 12.13 18.28
C ILE A 45 -16.93 13.15 17.96
N PRO A 46 -16.72 14.18 18.80
CA PRO A 46 -15.65 15.14 18.58
C PRO A 46 -14.30 14.42 18.61
N ALA A 47 -13.32 14.94 17.87
CA ALA A 47 -11.96 14.41 17.94
C ALA A 47 -11.49 14.41 19.40
N ALA A 48 -10.93 13.29 19.85
CA ALA A 48 -10.40 13.19 21.20
C ALA A 48 -9.38 14.32 21.42
N PRO A 49 -9.39 14.97 22.59
CA PRO A 49 -8.43 16.02 22.88
C PRO A 49 -7.01 15.46 22.77
N ILE A 50 -6.12 16.21 22.12
CA ILE A 50 -4.72 15.82 22.01
C ILE A 50 -4.08 16.04 23.38
N LEU A 51 -3.82 14.95 24.10
CA LEU A 51 -3.10 14.96 25.37
C LEU A 51 -1.59 14.84 25.09
N LEU A 52 -0.93 15.99 24.86
CA LEU A 52 0.54 16.03 24.74
C LEU A 52 1.15 16.13 26.14
N PRO A 53 2.20 15.33 26.46
CA PRO A 53 2.96 15.53 27.68
C PRO A 53 3.70 16.88 27.65
N GLU A 54 3.97 17.45 28.82
CA GLU A 54 4.82 18.65 28.93
C GLU A 54 6.26 18.33 28.50
N GLY A 55 6.90 19.24 27.76
CA GLY A 55 8.32 19.12 27.41
C GLY A 55 8.75 20.07 26.28
N PRO A 56 10.02 20.02 25.86
CA PRO A 56 10.62 20.95 24.88
C PRO A 56 10.22 20.59 23.43
N TRP A 57 8.93 20.45 23.16
CA TRP A 57 8.40 20.12 21.85
C TRP A 57 7.23 21.03 21.47
N THR A 58 7.13 21.32 20.17
CA THR A 58 6.08 22.16 19.60
C THR A 58 5.27 21.33 18.62
N GLN A 59 3.94 21.38 18.75
CA GLN A 59 3.07 20.74 17.78
C GLN A 59 3.16 21.46 16.42
N ILE A 60 3.38 20.69 15.36
CA ILE A 60 3.39 21.19 13.99
C ILE A 60 2.04 20.85 13.36
N ALA A 61 1.43 21.81 12.65
CA ALA A 61 0.20 21.58 11.92
C ALA A 61 0.43 20.57 10.77
N GLY A 62 -0.52 19.64 10.61
CA GLY A 62 -0.47 18.59 9.60
C GLY A 62 -0.64 17.19 10.20
N GLY A 63 -0.48 16.17 9.35
CA GLY A 63 -0.46 14.76 9.77
C GLY A 63 0.92 14.14 9.55
N VAL A 64 0.95 12.88 9.15
CA VAL A 64 2.19 12.13 8.87
C VAL A 64 3.09 12.78 7.79
N THR A 65 2.53 13.66 6.95
CA THR A 65 3.27 14.38 5.89
C THR A 65 3.80 15.75 6.32
N ALA A 66 3.65 16.14 7.60
CA ALA A 66 4.22 17.39 8.10
C ALA A 66 5.76 17.36 8.11
N ALA A 67 6.34 16.18 8.35
CA ALA A 67 7.77 15.96 8.28
C ALA A 67 8.25 15.91 6.81
N LYS A 68 9.40 16.53 6.53
CA LYS A 68 10.00 16.54 5.19
C LYS A 68 10.33 15.13 4.73
N GLY A 69 10.08 14.84 3.45
CA GLY A 69 10.36 13.55 2.84
C GLY A 69 9.27 12.50 3.04
N PHE A 70 8.24 12.76 3.87
CA PHE A 70 7.11 11.84 4.03
C PHE A 70 5.97 12.17 3.07
N LYS A 71 5.43 11.13 2.43
CA LYS A 71 4.26 11.19 1.54
C LYS A 71 3.22 10.19 2.03
N ALA A 72 1.95 10.50 1.80
CA ALA A 72 0.86 9.59 2.15
C ALA A 72 -0.28 9.67 1.15
N ALA A 73 -0.93 8.54 0.90
CA ALA A 73 -2.15 8.46 0.12
C ALA A 73 -3.11 7.45 0.76
N GLY A 74 -4.41 7.70 0.61
CA GLY A 74 -5.48 6.78 1.00
C GLY A 74 -6.40 6.53 -0.19
N ILE A 75 -6.77 5.27 -0.42
CA ILE A 75 -7.62 4.86 -1.52
C ILE A 75 -8.72 3.89 -1.05
N TYR A 76 -9.68 3.66 -1.93
CA TYR A 76 -10.69 2.62 -1.80
C TYR A 76 -10.15 1.33 -2.42
N GLY A 77 -9.65 0.43 -1.58
CA GLY A 77 -9.18 -0.91 -1.93
C GLY A 77 -10.29 -1.98 -1.89
N GLY A 78 -11.48 -1.67 -1.38
CA GLY A 78 -12.62 -2.59 -1.37
C GLY A 78 -12.47 -3.74 -0.36
N LEU A 79 -11.74 -3.48 0.73
CA LEU A 79 -11.45 -4.43 1.80
C LEU A 79 -12.49 -4.38 2.91
N ARG A 80 -13.17 -3.24 3.09
CA ARG A 80 -14.33 -3.13 3.97
C ARG A 80 -15.55 -3.78 3.35
N ALA A 81 -16.31 -4.53 4.16
CA ALA A 81 -17.57 -5.14 3.71
C ALA A 81 -18.67 -4.09 3.43
N LYS A 82 -18.67 -2.98 4.18
CA LYS A 82 -19.61 -1.87 4.06
C LYS A 82 -18.90 -0.55 4.42
N GLY A 83 -19.26 0.54 3.75
CA GLY A 83 -18.88 1.90 4.14
C GLY A 83 -18.31 2.75 3.00
N GLU A 84 -18.31 4.07 3.21
CA GLU A 84 -17.88 5.09 2.24
C GLU A 84 -16.50 5.67 2.55
N LYS A 85 -15.76 5.05 3.48
CA LYS A 85 -14.43 5.52 3.89
C LYS A 85 -13.32 4.76 3.14
N PRO A 86 -12.22 5.42 2.77
CA PRO A 86 -11.02 4.74 2.29
C PRO A 86 -10.56 3.65 3.28
N ASP A 87 -9.97 2.59 2.75
CA ASP A 87 -9.63 1.38 3.50
C ASP A 87 -8.27 0.78 3.15
N LEU A 88 -7.50 1.47 2.31
CA LEU A 88 -6.09 1.21 2.09
C LEU A 88 -5.34 2.53 2.12
N ALA A 89 -4.23 2.58 2.85
CA ALA A 89 -3.35 3.72 2.93
C ALA A 89 -1.90 3.28 2.77
N LEU A 90 -1.10 4.16 2.18
CA LEU A 90 0.34 3.98 2.05
C LEU A 90 1.02 5.25 2.54
N VAL A 91 1.99 5.09 3.44
CA VAL A 91 2.92 6.14 3.85
C VAL A 91 4.30 5.77 3.34
N THR A 92 5.02 6.70 2.72
CA THR A 92 6.39 6.48 2.23
C THR A 92 7.34 7.57 2.71
N CYS A 93 8.63 7.25 2.77
CA CYS A 93 9.71 8.20 2.99
C CYS A 93 10.65 8.22 1.78
N ASP A 94 11.06 9.42 1.36
CA ASP A 94 11.97 9.64 0.24
C ASP A 94 13.41 9.15 0.52
N VAL A 95 13.76 8.95 1.79
CA VAL A 95 15.04 8.44 2.26
C VAL A 95 14.84 7.29 3.25
N ASP A 96 15.91 6.57 3.60
CA ASP A 96 15.86 5.59 4.70
C ASP A 96 15.53 6.30 6.02
N ALA A 97 14.43 5.90 6.64
CA ALA A 97 13.99 6.45 7.91
C ALA A 97 14.31 5.48 9.05
N VAL A 98 14.92 5.99 10.12
CA VAL A 98 15.04 5.24 11.38
C VAL A 98 13.65 4.95 11.91
N SER A 99 13.40 3.69 12.22
CA SER A 99 12.12 3.16 12.63
C SER A 99 12.21 2.48 13.99
N ALA A 100 11.12 2.56 14.74
CA ALA A 100 10.92 1.89 16.00
C ALA A 100 9.44 1.52 16.10
N GLY A 101 9.13 0.41 16.77
CA GLY A 101 7.77 -0.11 16.88
C GLY A 101 7.50 -0.71 18.25
N ALA A 102 6.35 -0.37 18.82
CA ALA A 102 5.79 -1.06 19.97
C ALA A 102 4.60 -1.89 19.50
N PHE A 103 4.63 -3.19 19.79
CA PHE A 103 3.62 -4.14 19.33
C PHE A 103 2.78 -4.66 20.50
N THR A 104 1.58 -5.14 20.20
CA THR A 104 0.72 -5.77 21.20
C THR A 104 1.43 -6.93 21.90
N LYS A 105 1.22 -7.06 23.21
CA LYS A 105 1.68 -8.20 24.03
C LYS A 105 0.72 -9.39 23.98
N ASN A 106 -0.41 -9.27 23.27
CA ASN A 106 -1.37 -10.35 23.13
C ASN A 106 -0.72 -11.56 22.43
N ILE A 107 -0.96 -12.75 22.98
CA ILE A 107 -0.49 -14.03 22.43
C ILE A 107 -1.07 -14.30 21.03
N VAL A 108 -2.27 -13.81 20.74
CA VAL A 108 -2.94 -13.92 19.43
C VAL A 108 -2.58 -12.71 18.56
N ALA A 109 -1.28 -12.48 18.38
CA ALA A 109 -0.80 -11.42 17.50
C ALA A 109 -1.18 -11.71 16.04
N ALA A 110 -1.63 -10.68 15.32
CA ALA A 110 -1.98 -10.81 13.90
C ALA A 110 -0.74 -11.09 13.04
N ALA A 111 -0.94 -11.73 11.88
CA ALA A 111 0.13 -11.96 10.90
C ALA A 111 1.01 -10.72 10.59
N PRO A 112 0.44 -9.52 10.31
CA PRO A 112 1.23 -8.30 10.09
C PRO A 112 2.09 -7.89 11.29
N ILE A 113 1.63 -8.14 12.52
CA ILE A 113 2.40 -7.80 13.73
C ILE A 113 3.62 -8.72 13.85
N THR A 114 3.43 -10.04 13.66
CA THR A 114 4.53 -11.01 13.70
C THR A 114 5.55 -10.73 12.60
N TYR A 115 5.10 -10.37 11.40
CA TYR A 115 5.96 -9.94 10.30
C TYR A 115 6.76 -8.67 10.66
N CYS A 116 6.10 -7.61 11.12
CA CYS A 116 6.77 -6.34 11.41
C CYS A 116 7.79 -6.45 12.55
N ARG A 117 7.58 -7.33 13.55
CA ARG A 117 8.59 -7.62 14.57
C ARG A 117 9.87 -8.16 13.93
N LYS A 118 9.75 -9.18 13.07
CA LYS A 118 10.90 -9.78 12.38
C LYS A 118 11.64 -8.79 11.49
N VAL A 119 10.90 -7.95 10.76
CA VAL A 119 11.49 -6.91 9.91
C VAL A 119 12.24 -5.89 10.75
N LEU A 120 11.66 -5.43 11.86
CA LEU A 120 12.30 -4.46 12.75
C LEU A 120 13.53 -5.04 13.47
N ASP A 121 13.50 -6.34 13.82
CA ASP A 121 14.65 -7.05 14.40
C ASP A 121 15.81 -7.19 13.40
N ALA A 122 15.50 -7.25 12.10
CA ALA A 122 16.50 -7.38 11.03
C ALA A 122 17.09 -6.02 10.61
N SER A 123 16.31 -4.94 10.65
CA SER A 123 16.72 -3.60 10.23
C SER A 123 15.96 -2.52 10.99
N SER A 124 16.68 -1.52 11.48
CA SER A 124 16.07 -0.31 12.03
C SER A 124 15.66 0.71 10.96
N LEU A 125 15.92 0.43 9.68
CA LEU A 125 15.61 1.34 8.57
C LEU A 125 14.37 0.87 7.82
N ALA A 126 13.45 1.80 7.54
CA ALA A 126 12.25 1.57 6.76
C ALA A 126 11.97 2.73 5.81
N ARG A 127 11.16 2.45 4.77
CA ARG A 127 10.78 3.42 3.74
C ARG A 127 9.29 3.43 3.41
N ALA A 128 8.53 2.43 3.80
CA ALA A 128 7.09 2.41 3.58
C ALA A 128 6.31 1.71 4.69
N VAL A 129 5.06 2.14 4.89
CA VAL A 129 4.07 1.45 5.71
C VAL A 129 2.78 1.34 4.90
N LEU A 130 2.37 0.12 4.58
CA LEU A 130 1.06 -0.17 3.99
C LEU A 130 0.07 -0.49 5.11
N ILE A 131 -1.07 0.19 5.11
CA ILE A 131 -2.09 0.09 6.15
C ILE A 131 -3.42 -0.24 5.50
N ASN A 132 -4.01 -1.37 5.86
CA ASN A 132 -5.37 -1.69 5.43
C ASN A 132 -6.37 -1.66 6.60
N ALA A 133 -7.62 -1.37 6.27
CA ALA A 133 -8.74 -1.41 7.20
C ALA A 133 -9.86 -2.34 6.68
N GLY A 134 -10.66 -2.88 7.61
CA GLY A 134 -11.77 -3.80 7.31
C GLY A 134 -11.42 -5.26 7.59
N GLN A 135 -10.17 -5.68 7.35
CA GLN A 135 -9.70 -7.05 7.57
C GLN A 135 -8.41 -7.03 8.38
N ALA A 136 -8.42 -7.61 9.58
CA ALA A 136 -7.27 -7.54 10.50
C ALA A 136 -6.14 -8.52 10.15
N ASN A 137 -6.40 -9.53 9.32
CA ASN A 137 -5.46 -10.64 9.06
C ASN A 137 -4.93 -11.28 10.37
N ALA A 138 -5.82 -11.42 11.34
CA ALA A 138 -5.54 -12.03 12.63
C ALA A 138 -6.20 -13.40 12.71
N ALA A 139 -5.55 -14.36 13.39
CA ALA A 139 -6.01 -15.75 13.48
C ALA A 139 -6.22 -16.43 12.10
N THR A 140 -5.34 -16.13 11.14
CA THR A 140 -5.41 -16.59 9.74
C THR A 140 -4.34 -17.62 9.37
N GLY A 141 -3.53 -18.06 10.36
CA GLY A 141 -2.49 -19.07 10.18
C GLY A 141 -1.38 -18.67 9.20
N ASP A 142 -0.66 -19.66 8.71
CA ASP A 142 0.46 -19.47 7.77
C ASP A 142 0.02 -18.78 6.49
N ALA A 143 -1.19 -19.08 6.02
CA ALA A 143 -1.74 -18.47 4.81
C ALA A 143 -1.91 -16.95 4.97
N GLY A 144 -2.35 -16.47 6.14
CA GLY A 144 -2.40 -15.05 6.44
C GLY A 144 -1.01 -14.40 6.55
N TYR A 145 -0.02 -15.13 7.06
CA TYR A 145 1.37 -14.67 7.10
C TYR A 145 1.98 -14.55 5.69
N GLN A 146 1.69 -15.50 4.79
CA GLN A 146 2.08 -15.39 3.37
C GLN A 146 1.40 -14.20 2.69
N ASP A 147 0.11 -13.93 2.97
CA ASP A 147 -0.56 -12.73 2.45
C ASP A 147 0.17 -11.45 2.85
N THR A 148 0.66 -11.37 4.08
CA THR A 148 1.45 -10.23 4.55
C THR A 148 2.76 -10.08 3.78
N ILE A 149 3.50 -11.19 3.57
CA ILE A 149 4.74 -11.18 2.79
C ILE A 149 4.47 -10.72 1.35
N GLU A 150 3.43 -11.26 0.72
CA GLU A 150 3.06 -10.86 -0.64
C GLU A 150 2.71 -9.38 -0.75
N CYS A 151 1.97 -8.82 0.23
CA CYS A 151 1.70 -7.39 0.27
C CYS A 151 2.99 -6.56 0.40
N ALA A 152 3.93 -6.98 1.25
CA ALA A 152 5.21 -6.29 1.42
C ALA A 152 6.04 -6.35 0.13
N ASN A 153 6.12 -7.51 -0.50
CA ASN A 153 6.82 -7.69 -1.77
C ASN A 153 6.20 -6.83 -2.89
N ALA A 154 4.87 -6.78 -3.00
CA ALA A 154 4.20 -5.97 -4.00
C ALA A 154 4.49 -4.47 -3.83
N VAL A 155 4.47 -3.97 -2.59
CA VAL A 155 4.84 -2.56 -2.30
C VAL A 155 6.33 -2.32 -2.57
N ALA A 156 7.19 -3.25 -2.16
CA ALA A 156 8.62 -3.16 -2.39
C ALA A 156 8.96 -3.13 -3.88
N GLU A 157 8.31 -3.95 -4.70
CA GLU A 157 8.47 -3.95 -6.16
C GLU A 157 8.05 -2.61 -6.76
N LEU A 158 6.85 -2.11 -6.40
CA LEU A 158 6.32 -0.83 -6.90
C LEU A 158 7.23 0.36 -6.55
N LEU A 159 7.86 0.32 -5.37
CA LEU A 159 8.72 1.38 -4.86
C LEU A 159 10.22 1.14 -5.13
N ARG A 160 10.58 -0.01 -5.73
CA ARG A 160 11.97 -0.46 -5.93
C ARG A 160 12.78 -0.48 -4.64
N LEU A 161 12.20 -1.08 -3.61
CA LEU A 161 12.77 -1.24 -2.27
C LEU A 161 13.05 -2.72 -1.98
N SER A 162 13.76 -2.98 -0.89
CA SER A 162 13.75 -4.31 -0.29
C SER A 162 12.42 -4.53 0.46
N PRO A 163 11.90 -5.76 0.51
CA PRO A 163 10.72 -6.09 1.32
C PRO A 163 10.88 -5.71 2.79
N GLU A 164 12.09 -5.82 3.34
CA GLU A 164 12.42 -5.46 4.72
C GLU A 164 12.37 -3.95 4.99
N ALA A 165 12.27 -3.11 3.96
CA ALA A 165 12.03 -1.68 4.12
C ALA A 165 10.52 -1.33 4.22
N VAL A 166 9.63 -2.34 4.18
CA VAL A 166 8.18 -2.16 4.14
C VAL A 166 7.52 -2.79 5.37
N PHE A 167 6.79 -1.99 6.13
CA PHE A 167 5.90 -2.49 7.18
C PHE A 167 4.47 -2.66 6.67
N ILE A 168 3.78 -3.68 7.20
CA ILE A 168 2.37 -3.96 6.91
C ILE A 168 1.56 -3.85 8.19
N GLN A 169 0.47 -3.10 8.17
CA GLN A 169 -0.46 -2.95 9.28
C GLN A 169 -1.89 -3.23 8.82
N SER A 170 -2.66 -3.90 9.67
CA SER A 170 -4.03 -4.31 9.34
C SER A 170 -4.95 -4.12 10.54
N THR A 171 -6.17 -3.68 10.28
CA THR A 171 -7.21 -3.55 11.31
C THR A 171 -8.58 -3.93 10.75
N GLY A 172 -9.43 -4.53 11.58
CA GLY A 172 -10.78 -4.94 11.19
C GLY A 172 -11.17 -6.30 11.75
N VAL A 173 -11.93 -7.07 10.97
CA VAL A 173 -12.48 -8.36 11.40
C VAL A 173 -11.36 -9.40 11.57
N ILE A 174 -11.39 -10.13 12.70
CA ILE A 174 -10.50 -11.26 13.02
C ILE A 174 -11.01 -12.54 12.33
N GLY A 175 -10.11 -13.44 11.93
CA GLY A 175 -10.43 -14.70 11.27
C GLY A 175 -10.64 -14.59 9.75
N GLN A 176 -10.53 -13.38 9.19
CA GLN A 176 -10.59 -13.16 7.75
C GLN A 176 -9.21 -12.80 7.19
N ARG A 177 -8.81 -13.53 6.14
CA ARG A 177 -7.63 -13.22 5.33
C ARG A 177 -7.85 -11.92 4.53
N ILE A 178 -6.75 -11.25 4.20
CA ILE A 178 -6.79 -10.07 3.33
C ILE A 178 -7.15 -10.51 1.92
N LYS A 179 -8.14 -9.84 1.33
CA LYS A 179 -8.45 -10.00 -0.09
C LYS A 179 -7.38 -9.28 -0.91
N LYS A 180 -6.62 -10.05 -1.68
CA LYS A 180 -5.65 -9.51 -2.64
C LYS A 180 -6.35 -9.42 -3.99
N VAL A 181 -6.62 -8.21 -4.46
CA VAL A 181 -7.03 -7.96 -5.84
C VAL A 181 -5.76 -7.65 -6.60
N LEU A 182 -5.11 -8.69 -7.14
CA LEU A 182 -4.01 -8.56 -8.09
C LEU A 182 -4.60 -8.45 -9.50
#